data_AF-A0A947AX51-F1
#
_entry.id   AF-A0A947AX51-F1
#
_cell.length_a   1.000
_cell.length_b   1.000
_cell.length_c   1.000
_cell.angle_alpha   90.00
_cell.angle_beta   90.00
_cell.angle_gamma   90.00
#
_symmetry.space_group_name_H-M   'P 1'
#
loop_
_entity.id
_entity.type
_entity.pdbx_description
1 polymer ?
#
loop_
_entity_poly.entity_id
_entity_poly.type
_entity_poly.pdbx_seq_one_letter_code
_entity_poly.pdbx_strand_id
1 'polypeptide(L)'
;MSPIISIVIIAIIIVFVFIWNRRNNPKWKVPKEPFPTDWKIILARYVSFYNSLSGEEKNRFEYKVQEFLLNCRITGIDTSIDLTDKLLLASSAVIPIFEFNDWKYSNIHEVLLYPAMFNKNFDTKGSGRRIAGMVGSGYMEGKMILSKPALRHGFKNESDK
;
A
#
# COMPACT_ATOMS: atom_id res chain seq x y z
N MET A 1 28.46 -23.43 31.16
CA MET A 1 27.03 -23.83 31.10
C MET A 1 26.95 -25.18 30.42
N SER A 2 26.12 -26.11 30.92
CA SER A 2 25.97 -27.40 30.26
C SER A 2 25.37 -27.23 28.85
N PRO A 3 25.80 -28.00 27.85
CA PRO A 3 25.30 -27.88 26.47
C PRO A 3 23.78 -28.04 26.38
N ILE A 4 23.20 -28.81 27.31
CA ILE A 4 21.75 -29.03 27.45
C ILE A 4 21.02 -27.73 27.79
N ILE A 5 21.55 -26.92 28.71
CA ILE A 5 20.92 -25.64 29.10
C ILE A 5 20.92 -24.66 27.91
N SER A 6 22.00 -24.61 27.14
CA SER A 6 22.09 -23.76 25.94
C SER A 6 21.08 -24.15 24.87
N ILE A 7 20.88 -25.46 24.63
CA ILE A 7 19.89 -25.96 23.65
C ILE A 7 18.46 -25.60 24.07
N VAL A 8 18.13 -25.74 25.35
CA VAL A 8 16.80 -25.41 25.88
C VAL A 8 16.51 -23.91 25.74
N ILE A 9 17.49 -23.05 26.03
CA ILE A 9 17.33 -21.59 25.87
C ILE A 9 17.11 -21.21 24.41
N ILE A 10 17.88 -21.78 23.48
CA ILE A 10 17.70 -21.52 22.04
C ILE A 10 16.33 -21.98 21.56
N ALA A 11 15.87 -23.16 22.00
CA ALA A 11 14.54 -23.66 21.64
C ALA A 11 13.42 -22.73 22.17
N ILE A 12 13.55 -22.23 23.40
CA ILE A 12 12.60 -21.28 23.98
C ILE A 12 12.60 -19.97 23.18
N ILE A 13 13.76 -19.44 22.80
CA ILE A 13 13.87 -18.22 21.99
C ILE A 13 13.22 -18.44 20.61
N ILE A 14 13.47 -19.57 19.94
CA ILE A 14 12.87 -19.88 18.64
C ILE A 14 11.35 -19.97 18.75
N VAL A 15 10.83 -20.67 19.76
CA VAL A 15 9.39 -20.79 20.00
C VAL A 15 8.78 -19.42 20.31
N PHE A 16 9.44 -18.60 21.13
CA PHE A 16 8.99 -17.26 21.46
C PHE A 16 8.96 -16.35 20.23
N VAL A 17 10.02 -16.32 19.42
CA VAL A 17 10.09 -15.56 18.16
C VAL A 17 9.02 -16.02 17.18
N PHE A 18 8.80 -17.33 17.06
CA PHE A 18 7.77 -17.89 16.19
C PHE A 18 6.36 -17.48 16.62
N ILE A 19 6.05 -17.58 17.93
CA ILE A 19 4.76 -17.16 18.49
C ILE A 19 4.56 -15.65 18.34
N TRP A 20 5.59 -14.85 18.61
CA TRP A 20 5.56 -13.39 18.48
C TRP A 20 5.28 -12.96 17.04
N ASN A 21 5.99 -13.53 16.07
CA ASN A 21 5.76 -13.26 14.64
C ASN A 21 4.37 -13.70 14.19
N ARG A 22 3.88 -14.86 14.66
CA ARG A 22 2.54 -15.35 14.28
C ARG A 22 1.41 -14.52 14.89
N ARG A 23 1.60 -14.02 16.11
CA ARG A 23 0.60 -13.21 16.82
C ARG A 23 0.53 -11.77 16.33
N ASN A 24 1.64 -11.24 15.82
CA ASN A 24 1.72 -9.88 15.29
C ASN A 24 1.37 -9.75 13.80
N ASN A 25 1.01 -10.85 13.12
CA ASN A 25 0.47 -10.78 11.77
C ASN A 25 -1.02 -10.41 11.84
N PRO A 26 -1.41 -9.19 11.41
CA PRO A 26 -2.82 -8.82 11.39
C PRO A 26 -3.58 -9.75 10.45
N LYS A 27 -4.72 -10.27 10.91
CA LYS A 27 -5.64 -11.01 10.04
C LYS A 27 -6.11 -10.10 8.92
N TRP A 28 -6.10 -10.62 7.69
CA TRP A 28 -6.59 -9.91 6.52
C TRP A 28 -8.05 -9.47 6.73
N LYS A 29 -8.31 -8.18 6.52
CA LYS A 29 -9.63 -7.58 6.68
C LYS A 29 -10.34 -7.51 5.34
N VAL A 30 -11.63 -7.80 5.34
CA VAL A 30 -12.47 -7.69 4.16
C VAL A 30 -13.49 -6.56 4.34
N PRO A 31 -13.89 -5.85 3.28
CA PRO A 31 -15.00 -4.91 3.30
C PRO A 31 -16.27 -5.56 3.87
N LYS A 32 -16.92 -4.84 4.80
CA LYS A 32 -18.23 -5.21 5.36
C LYS A 32 -19.28 -4.13 5.12
N GLU A 33 -18.83 -2.89 5.02
CA GLU A 33 -19.66 -1.73 4.74
C GLU A 33 -19.73 -1.50 3.22
N PRO A 34 -20.87 -0.96 2.73
CA PRO A 34 -20.99 -0.60 1.32
C PRO A 34 -19.96 0.46 0.92
N PHE A 35 -19.56 0.45 -0.35
CA PHE A 35 -18.61 1.43 -0.87
C PHE A 35 -19.23 2.84 -0.86
N PRO A 36 -18.63 3.84 -0.19
CA PRO A 36 -19.24 5.16 -0.04
C PRO A 36 -19.47 5.89 -1.37
N THR A 37 -20.60 6.58 -1.51
CA THR A 37 -20.94 7.35 -2.72
C THR A 37 -19.90 8.41 -3.06
N ASP A 38 -19.41 9.14 -2.05
CA ASP A 38 -18.39 10.18 -2.25
C ASP A 38 -17.09 9.61 -2.84
N TRP A 39 -16.75 8.37 -2.51
CA TRP A 39 -15.58 7.70 -3.06
C TRP A 39 -15.80 7.38 -4.54
N LYS A 40 -17.01 6.95 -4.93
CA LYS A 40 -17.37 6.71 -6.33
C LYS A 40 -17.23 7.99 -7.16
N ILE A 41 -17.64 9.13 -6.62
CA ILE A 41 -17.51 10.44 -7.28
C ILE A 41 -16.03 10.76 -7.55
N ILE A 42 -15.15 10.51 -6.59
CA ILE A 42 -13.70 10.74 -6.75
C ILE A 42 -13.12 9.76 -7.78
N LEU A 43 -13.45 8.48 -7.70
CA LEU A 43 -12.98 7.48 -8.67
C LEU A 43 -13.43 7.81 -10.09
N ALA A 44 -14.71 8.14 -10.29
CA ALA A 44 -15.24 8.54 -11.59
C ALA A 44 -14.57 9.81 -12.13
N ARG A 45 -14.14 10.72 -11.27
CA ARG A 45 -13.49 11.97 -11.67
C ARG A 45 -12.03 11.79 -12.08
N TYR A 46 -11.28 10.94 -11.39
CA TYR A 46 -9.81 10.91 -11.51
C TYR A 46 -9.23 9.59 -12.01
N VAL A 47 -10.03 8.52 -12.11
CA VAL A 47 -9.55 7.18 -12.46
C VAL A 47 -10.18 6.74 -13.77
N SER A 48 -9.54 7.07 -14.89
CA SER A 48 -10.03 6.71 -16.24
C SER A 48 -10.29 5.20 -16.38
N PHE A 49 -9.44 4.35 -15.78
CA PHE A 49 -9.66 2.91 -15.71
C PHE A 49 -11.02 2.54 -15.11
N TYR A 50 -11.42 3.17 -13.99
CA TYR A 50 -12.72 2.92 -13.35
C TYR A 50 -13.88 3.29 -14.28
N ASN A 51 -13.72 4.33 -15.09
CA ASN A 51 -14.74 4.73 -16.05
C ASN A 51 -14.91 3.75 -17.21
N SER A 52 -13.85 3.01 -17.59
CA SER A 52 -13.92 1.97 -18.63
C SER A 52 -14.55 0.66 -18.16
N LEU A 53 -14.75 0.45 -16.86
CA LEU A 53 -15.28 -0.78 -16.31
C LEU A 53 -16.81 -0.90 -16.48
N SER A 54 -17.29 -2.12 -16.72
CA SER A 54 -18.70 -2.49 -16.61
C SER A 54 -19.23 -2.35 -15.17
N GLY A 55 -20.55 -2.48 -14.96
CA GLY A 55 -21.14 -2.38 -13.63
C GLY A 55 -20.60 -3.44 -12.65
N GLU A 56 -20.45 -4.68 -13.10
CA GLU A 56 -19.89 -5.76 -12.27
C GLU A 56 -18.41 -5.53 -11.94
N GLU A 57 -17.63 -5.08 -12.93
CA GLU A 57 -16.23 -4.75 -12.73
C GLU A 57 -16.03 -3.56 -11.80
N LYS A 58 -16.89 -2.53 -11.89
CA LYS A 58 -16.88 -1.41 -10.93
C LYS A 58 -17.11 -1.90 -9.51
N ASN A 59 -18.08 -2.78 -9.30
CA ASN A 59 -18.32 -3.37 -7.97
C ASN A 59 -17.09 -4.14 -7.46
N ARG A 60 -16.43 -4.92 -8.32
CA ARG A 60 -15.19 -5.63 -7.97
C ARG A 60 -14.04 -4.67 -7.66
N PHE A 61 -13.90 -3.60 -8.43
CA PHE A 61 -12.86 -2.59 -8.25
C PHE A 61 -13.04 -1.83 -6.93
N GLU A 62 -14.27 -1.40 -6.66
CA GLU A 62 -14.67 -0.76 -5.39
C GLU A 62 -14.35 -1.65 -4.19
N TYR A 63 -14.71 -2.94 -4.25
CA TYR A 63 -14.36 -3.92 -3.23
C TYR A 63 -12.85 -3.99 -3.01
N LYS A 64 -12.05 -4.16 -4.08
CA LYS A 64 -10.59 -4.28 -3.98
C LYS A 64 -9.93 -2.99 -3.46
N VAL A 65 -10.43 -1.81 -3.85
CA VAL A 65 -9.95 -0.51 -3.32
C VAL A 65 -10.21 -0.40 -1.83
N GLN A 66 -11.42 -0.73 -1.37
CA GLN A 66 -11.77 -0.70 0.04
C GLN A 66 -10.97 -1.75 0.83
N GLU A 67 -10.80 -2.95 0.28
CA GLU A 67 -10.00 -4.01 0.87
C GLU A 67 -8.53 -3.59 1.04
N PHE A 68 -7.93 -2.96 0.02
CA PHE A 68 -6.58 -2.41 0.12
C PHE A 68 -6.47 -1.39 1.26
N LEU A 69 -7.41 -0.44 1.34
CA LEU A 69 -7.40 0.61 2.37
C LEU A 69 -7.63 0.08 3.80
N LEU A 70 -8.27 -1.09 3.95
CA LEU A 70 -8.42 -1.76 5.25
C LEU A 70 -7.13 -2.43 5.74
N ASN A 71 -6.25 -2.84 4.81
CA ASN A 71 -5.07 -3.65 5.10
C ASN A 71 -3.75 -2.89 4.92
N CYS A 72 -3.76 -1.73 4.24
CA CYS A 72 -2.60 -0.91 4.00
C CYS A 72 -2.77 0.48 4.63
N ARG A 73 -1.89 0.82 5.59
CA ARG A 73 -1.83 2.16 6.18
C ARG A 73 -1.24 3.14 5.16
N ILE A 74 -1.75 4.37 5.14
CA ILE A 74 -1.16 5.43 4.32
C ILE A 74 -0.72 6.56 5.26
N THR A 75 0.58 6.86 5.25
CA THR A 75 1.21 7.81 6.16
C THR A 75 1.88 8.92 5.36
N GLY A 76 1.59 10.18 5.71
CA GLY A 76 2.14 11.35 5.03
C GLY A 76 3.42 11.77 5.73
N ILE A 77 4.53 11.84 4.98
CA ILE A 77 5.80 12.35 5.49
C ILE A 77 5.90 13.79 5.06
N ASP A 78 5.90 14.74 6.00
CA ASP A 78 5.92 16.19 5.73
C ASP A 78 4.83 16.66 4.74
N THR A 79 3.73 15.94 4.67
CA THR A 79 2.59 16.26 3.81
C THR A 79 1.29 15.73 4.41
N SER A 80 0.20 16.45 4.16
CA SER A 80 -1.14 15.99 4.49
C SER A 80 -1.66 15.00 3.44
N ILE A 81 -2.52 14.08 3.87
CA ILE A 81 -3.20 13.12 3.00
C ILE A 81 -4.69 13.41 3.05
N ASP A 82 -5.27 13.67 1.89
CA ASP A 82 -6.72 13.78 1.74
C ASP A 82 -7.34 12.47 1.24
N LEU A 83 -8.68 12.44 1.14
CA LEU A 83 -9.39 11.25 0.67
C LEU A 83 -9.03 10.90 -0.78
N THR A 84 -8.83 11.91 -1.64
CA THR A 84 -8.45 11.71 -3.03
C THR A 84 -7.10 11.00 -3.12
N ASP A 85 -6.10 11.42 -2.34
CA ASP A 85 -4.79 10.77 -2.29
C ASP A 85 -4.90 9.29 -1.93
N LYS A 86 -5.73 8.94 -0.93
CA LYS A 86 -5.94 7.55 -0.51
C LYS A 86 -6.56 6.72 -1.64
N LEU A 87 -7.57 7.26 -2.32
CA LEU A 87 -8.26 6.55 -3.39
C LEU A 87 -7.40 6.38 -4.65
N LEU A 88 -6.62 7.39 -5.02
CA LEU A 88 -5.67 7.28 -6.13
C LEU A 88 -4.57 6.27 -5.83
N LEU A 89 -4.04 6.27 -4.61
CA LEU A 89 -3.03 5.30 -4.18
C LEU A 89 -3.57 3.88 -4.21
N ALA A 90 -4.75 3.64 -3.61
CA ALA A 90 -5.40 2.34 -3.64
C ALA A 90 -5.72 1.90 -5.08
N SER A 91 -6.19 2.82 -5.94
CA SER A 91 -6.44 2.54 -7.36
C SER A 91 -5.15 2.15 -8.08
N SER A 92 -4.04 2.87 -7.83
CA SER A 92 -2.74 2.55 -8.43
C SER A 92 -2.24 1.17 -8.02
N ALA A 93 -2.55 0.71 -6.81
CA ALA A 93 -2.25 -0.65 -6.38
C ALA A 93 -3.18 -1.67 -7.05
N VAL A 94 -4.49 -1.39 -7.12
CA VAL A 94 -5.48 -2.36 -7.61
C VAL A 94 -5.42 -2.56 -9.13
N ILE A 95 -5.18 -1.52 -9.92
CA ILE A 95 -5.24 -1.58 -11.39
C ILE A 95 -4.34 -2.68 -11.98
N PRO A 96 -3.03 -2.77 -11.64
CA PRO A 96 -2.15 -3.78 -12.23
C PRO A 96 -2.55 -5.23 -11.93
N ILE A 97 -3.35 -5.45 -10.88
CA ILE A 97 -3.71 -6.77 -10.39
C ILE A 97 -5.20 -7.08 -10.59
N PHE A 98 -5.94 -6.18 -11.26
CA PHE A 98 -7.40 -6.22 -11.28
C PHE A 98 -7.97 -7.49 -11.91
N GLU A 99 -7.31 -7.99 -12.96
CA GLU A 99 -7.66 -9.24 -13.65
C GLU A 99 -7.28 -10.50 -12.88
N PHE A 100 -6.54 -10.37 -11.77
CA PHE A 100 -6.18 -11.48 -10.90
C PHE A 100 -7.09 -11.48 -9.67
N ASN A 101 -8.24 -12.17 -9.80
CA ASN A 101 -9.32 -12.15 -8.81
C ASN A 101 -8.83 -12.45 -7.37
N ASP A 102 -7.97 -13.45 -7.20
CA ASP A 102 -7.49 -13.90 -5.90
C ASP A 102 -6.19 -13.22 -5.43
N TRP A 103 -5.64 -12.31 -6.24
CA TRP A 103 -4.36 -11.67 -5.92
C TRP A 103 -4.54 -10.41 -5.07
N LYS A 104 -3.60 -10.23 -4.13
CA LYS A 104 -3.57 -9.12 -3.17
C LYS A 104 -2.15 -8.87 -2.67
N TYR A 105 -1.87 -7.62 -2.27
CA TYR A 105 -0.60 -7.24 -1.65
C TYR A 105 -0.54 -7.65 -0.18
N SER A 106 -0.34 -8.95 0.08
CA SER A 106 -0.17 -9.47 1.44
C SER A 106 1.14 -9.05 2.11
N ASN A 107 2.09 -8.54 1.33
CA ASN A 107 3.42 -8.13 1.78
C ASN A 107 3.59 -6.61 1.88
N ILE A 108 2.58 -5.79 1.60
CA ILE A 108 2.66 -4.32 1.76
C ILE A 108 1.62 -3.89 2.79
N HIS A 109 2.09 -3.36 3.91
CA HIS A 109 1.26 -2.98 5.05
C HIS A 109 1.20 -1.47 5.26
N GLU A 110 2.11 -0.72 4.66
CA GLU A 110 2.15 0.73 4.75
C GLU A 110 2.71 1.37 3.47
N VAL A 111 2.10 2.48 3.06
CA VAL A 111 2.65 3.38 2.04
C VAL A 111 2.95 4.74 2.64
N LEU A 112 4.21 5.17 2.50
CA LEU A 112 4.69 6.48 2.90
C LEU A 112 4.58 7.44 1.72
N LEU A 113 3.78 8.48 1.87
CA LEU A 113 3.54 9.47 0.84
C LEU A 113 4.34 10.74 1.14
N TYR A 114 5.28 11.06 0.25
CA TYR A 114 6.21 12.19 0.36
C TYR A 114 5.74 13.39 -0.46
N PRO A 115 6.13 14.63 -0.12
CA PRO A 115 5.69 15.84 -0.80
C PRO A 115 6.34 16.02 -2.19
N ALA A 116 7.39 15.27 -2.49
CA ALA A 116 8.17 15.39 -3.72
C ALA A 116 8.88 14.07 -4.06
N MET A 117 9.53 14.02 -5.24
CA MET A 117 10.53 13.00 -5.54
C MET A 117 11.70 13.09 -4.55
N PHE A 118 12.33 11.95 -4.31
CA PHE A 118 13.37 11.77 -3.31
C PHE A 118 14.61 11.08 -3.90
N ASN A 119 15.70 11.05 -3.13
CA ASN A 119 16.93 10.32 -3.46
C ASN A 119 17.01 8.98 -2.68
N LYS A 120 18.10 8.21 -2.82
CA LYS A 120 18.27 6.93 -2.11
C LYS A 120 18.35 7.05 -0.58
N ASN A 121 18.60 8.25 -0.07
CA ASN A 121 18.62 8.57 1.37
C ASN A 121 17.27 9.12 1.85
N PHE A 122 16.23 9.09 1.00
CA PHE A 122 14.89 9.64 1.24
C PHE A 122 14.82 11.17 1.36
N ASP A 123 15.89 11.89 1.00
CA ASP A 123 15.86 13.35 1.03
C ASP A 123 14.95 13.91 -0.05
N THR A 124 14.08 14.84 0.35
CA THR A 124 13.19 15.61 -0.54
C THR A 124 13.79 16.95 -0.98
N LYS A 125 14.97 17.29 -0.46
CA LYS A 125 15.75 18.50 -0.78
C LYS A 125 17.15 18.12 -1.30
N GLY A 126 17.82 19.06 -1.97
CA GLY A 126 19.15 18.82 -2.54
C GLY A 126 19.13 18.13 -3.92
N SER A 127 20.30 17.63 -4.33
CA SER A 127 20.53 17.02 -5.64
C SER A 127 20.11 15.55 -5.70
N GLY A 128 19.90 15.01 -6.92
CA GLY A 128 19.66 13.58 -7.13
C GLY A 128 18.24 13.07 -6.83
N ARG A 129 17.25 13.95 -6.65
CA ARG A 129 15.86 13.60 -6.36
C ARG A 129 15.08 13.15 -7.60
N ARG A 130 15.32 11.91 -8.00
CA ARG A 130 14.78 11.31 -9.23
C ARG A 130 13.86 10.12 -8.97
N ILE A 131 13.69 9.72 -7.71
CA ILE A 131 12.88 8.56 -7.34
C ILE A 131 11.45 9.04 -7.08
N ALA A 132 10.50 8.53 -7.86
CA ALA A 132 9.07 8.78 -7.70
C ALA A 132 8.37 7.73 -6.85
N GLY A 133 8.95 6.53 -6.76
CA GLY A 133 8.46 5.47 -5.90
C GLY A 133 9.50 4.36 -5.70
N MET A 134 9.43 3.68 -4.57
CA MET A 134 10.24 2.49 -4.30
C MET A 134 9.54 1.54 -3.33
N VAL A 135 9.84 0.25 -3.46
CA VAL A 135 9.49 -0.77 -2.47
C VAL A 135 10.64 -0.89 -1.48
N GLY A 136 10.33 -0.87 -0.19
CA GLY A 136 11.29 -0.99 0.88
C GLY A 136 11.82 -2.41 1.04
N SER A 137 13.01 -2.53 1.61
CA SER A 137 13.64 -3.79 1.98
C SER A 137 14.33 -3.65 3.33
N GLY A 138 14.65 -4.78 3.98
CA GLY A 138 15.33 -4.77 5.28
C GLY A 138 14.48 -4.11 6.36
N TYR A 139 14.93 -3.00 6.95
CA TYR A 139 14.13 -2.28 7.95
C TYR A 139 12.88 -1.59 7.35
N MET A 140 12.86 -1.40 6.03
CA MET A 140 11.73 -0.88 5.26
C MET A 140 10.86 -1.99 4.67
N GLU A 141 11.10 -3.26 5.02
CA GLU A 141 10.28 -4.39 4.58
C GLU A 141 8.79 -4.12 4.88
N GLY A 142 7.95 -4.47 3.92
CA GLY A 142 6.50 -4.25 3.97
C GLY A 142 6.03 -2.81 3.82
N LYS A 143 6.94 -1.88 3.46
CA LYS A 143 6.61 -0.48 3.17
C LYS A 143 6.86 -0.14 1.72
N MET A 144 6.00 0.70 1.16
CA MET A 144 6.24 1.39 -0.11
C MET A 144 6.42 2.88 0.14
N ILE A 145 7.24 3.55 -0.65
CA ILE A 145 7.43 5.00 -0.60
C ILE A 145 7.01 5.56 -1.94
N LEU A 146 6.19 6.62 -1.94
CA LEU A 146 5.68 7.26 -3.14
C LEU A 146 5.77 8.79 -3.04
N SER A 147 6.02 9.43 -4.17
CA SER A 147 5.89 10.88 -4.34
C SER A 147 4.43 11.25 -4.60
N LYS A 148 3.83 12.07 -3.74
CA LYS A 148 2.46 12.58 -3.89
C LYS A 148 2.24 13.29 -5.24
N PRO A 149 3.13 14.19 -5.70
CA PRO A 149 3.00 14.79 -7.03
C PRO A 149 3.03 13.75 -8.15
N ALA A 150 3.90 12.74 -8.08
CA ALA A 150 4.00 11.71 -9.11
C ALA A 150 2.74 10.84 -9.15
N LEU A 151 2.21 10.43 -7.99
CA LEU A 151 0.94 9.73 -7.88
C LEU A 151 -0.19 10.52 -8.54
N ARG A 152 -0.36 11.80 -8.17
CA ARG A 152 -1.42 12.64 -8.75
C ARG A 152 -1.21 12.89 -10.24
N HIS A 153 0.03 13.01 -10.70
CA HIS A 153 0.35 13.21 -12.11
C HIS A 153 -0.01 11.97 -12.96
N GLY A 154 0.28 10.76 -12.45
CA GLY A 154 -0.06 9.51 -13.14
C GLY A 154 -1.55 9.34 -13.43
N PHE A 155 -2.44 9.92 -12.61
CA PHE A 155 -3.88 9.90 -12.85
C PHE A 155 -4.41 11.07 -13.68
N LYS A 156 -3.59 12.11 -13.93
CA LYS A 156 -3.95 13.21 -14.82
C LYS A 156 -3.59 12.93 -16.28
N ASN A 157 -2.58 12.08 -16.51
CA ASN A 157 -2.03 11.85 -17.84
C ASN A 157 -2.70 10.63 -18.47
N GLU A 158 -3.84 10.84 -19.13
CA GLU A 158 -4.61 9.76 -19.78
C GLU A 158 -3.90 9.15 -21.01
N SER A 159 -2.80 9.76 -21.47
CA SER A 159 -2.02 9.34 -22.65
C SER A 159 -0.78 8.51 -22.34
N ASP A 160 -0.43 8.31 -21.07
CA ASP A 160 0.72 7.49 -20.67
C ASP A 160 0.21 6.06 -20.43
N LYS A 161 0.20 5.26 -21.51
CA LYS A 161 -0.11 3.83 -21.52
C LYS A 161 0.98 3.08 -22.26
#